data_AF-A0A2H0V727-F1
#
_entry.id   AF-A0A2H0V727-F1
#
_cell.length_a   1.000
_cell.length_b   1.000
_cell.length_c   1.000
_cell.angle_alpha   90.00
_cell.angle_beta   90.00
_cell.angle_gamma   90.00
#
_symmetry.space_group_name_H-M   'P 1'
#
loop_
_entity.id
_entity.type
_entity.pdbx_description
1 polymer ?
#
loop_
_entity_poly.entity_id
_entity_poly.type
_entity_poly.pdbx_seq_one_letter_code
_entity_poly.pdbx_strand_id
1 'polypeptide(L)'
;MNNVIPFNSINLENRKLIKDFKIVLKDLEPLVKDPRFLWNGRDLSNFSLRPREIWANWLICVVLRKLHGDNITFMDDCKGDGFLVDREMGVMIPTEHVCALDISVADDLPKGEDRIINAIKFKISKSKYDGKILVVFFDGAGKFYRSKIRKAVYGKHHFEAIFCVGLLESSNDKYSYSVTEFRESFKDKSITHRVDINGNFDDWKITQILK
;
A
#
# COMPACT_ATOMS: atom_id res chain seq x y z
N MET A 1 21.41 -0.16 4.47
CA MET A 1 20.56 1.04 4.42
C MET A 1 21.25 2.06 3.51
N ASN A 2 21.09 2.02 2.18
CA ASN A 2 21.88 2.87 1.27
C ASN A 2 21.09 3.71 0.25
N ASN A 3 19.76 3.66 0.21
CA ASN A 3 18.97 4.29 -0.87
C ASN A 3 17.79 5.15 -0.35
N VAL A 4 17.96 5.76 0.82
CA VAL A 4 16.97 6.69 1.37
C VAL A 4 17.19 8.06 0.75
N ILE A 5 16.13 8.65 0.18
CA ILE A 5 16.24 9.95 -0.50
C ILE A 5 15.97 11.05 0.53
N PRO A 6 16.90 12.00 0.75
CA PRO A 6 16.62 13.15 1.61
C PRO A 6 15.42 13.95 1.10
N PHE A 7 14.53 14.37 2.00
CA PHE A 7 13.33 15.14 1.63
C PHE A 7 13.68 16.42 0.86
N ASN A 8 14.78 17.07 1.25
CA ASN A 8 15.24 18.32 0.64
C ASN A 8 16.01 18.14 -0.68
N SER A 9 16.27 16.90 -1.13
CA SER A 9 17.09 16.65 -2.33
C SER A 9 16.28 16.55 -3.63
N ILE A 10 14.96 16.69 -3.59
CA ILE A 10 14.10 16.65 -4.77
C ILE A 10 13.43 18.02 -4.97
N ASN A 11 13.37 18.48 -6.22
CA ASN A 11 12.53 19.61 -6.59
C ASN A 11 11.04 19.22 -6.43
N LEU A 12 10.39 19.82 -5.42
CA LEU A 12 8.99 19.59 -5.07
C LEU A 12 8.01 20.39 -5.95
N GLU A 13 8.47 21.26 -6.85
CA GLU A 13 7.64 22.21 -7.61
C GLU A 13 6.48 21.56 -8.39
N ASN A 14 6.58 20.27 -8.70
CA ASN A 14 5.53 19.51 -9.41
C ASN A 14 5.03 18.28 -8.65
N ARG A 15 5.25 18.22 -7.33
CA ARG A 15 4.81 17.09 -6.50
C ARG A 15 3.85 17.53 -5.41
N LYS A 16 2.79 16.75 -5.24
CA LYS A 16 1.72 16.98 -4.27
C LYS A 16 1.90 16.05 -3.09
N LEU A 17 2.12 16.67 -1.93
CA LEU A 17 2.22 16.01 -0.64
C LEU A 17 0.87 16.00 0.06
N ILE A 18 0.47 14.86 0.62
CA ILE A 18 -0.72 14.79 1.47
C ILE A 18 -0.44 15.47 2.81
N LYS A 19 -1.34 16.38 3.20
CA LYS A 19 -1.24 17.15 4.44
C LYS A 19 -2.26 16.73 5.49
N ASP A 20 -3.45 16.31 5.05
CA ASP A 20 -4.57 15.97 5.93
C ASP A 20 -5.19 14.64 5.51
N PHE A 21 -5.20 13.70 6.43
CA PHE A 21 -5.68 12.34 6.18
C PHE A 21 -7.19 12.22 6.30
N LYS A 22 -7.86 13.09 7.06
CA LYS A 22 -9.33 13.12 7.15
C LYS A 22 -9.93 13.65 5.86
N ILE A 23 -9.34 14.70 5.30
CA ILE A 23 -9.76 15.23 3.98
C ILE A 23 -9.56 14.16 2.91
N VAL A 24 -8.37 13.56 2.82
CA VAL A 24 -8.10 12.49 1.84
C VAL A 24 -9.04 11.30 2.03
N LEU A 25 -9.30 10.88 3.28
CA LEU A 25 -10.23 9.78 3.54
C LEU A 25 -11.61 10.08 2.99
N LYS A 26 -12.10 11.32 3.20
CA LYS A 26 -13.39 11.75 2.70
C LYS A 26 -13.43 11.82 1.17
N ASP A 27 -12.37 12.33 0.54
CA ASP A 27 -12.26 12.40 -0.91
C ASP A 27 -12.20 11.01 -1.57
N LEU A 28 -11.65 10.01 -0.87
CA LEU A 28 -11.56 8.63 -1.35
C LEU A 28 -12.85 7.82 -1.17
N GLU A 29 -13.79 8.28 -0.34
CA GLU A 29 -15.08 7.61 -0.10
C GLU A 29 -15.78 7.11 -1.38
N PRO A 30 -16.08 7.96 -2.39
CA PRO A 30 -16.77 7.50 -3.59
C PRO A 30 -15.96 6.47 -4.39
N LEU A 31 -14.62 6.54 -4.31
CA LEU A 31 -13.72 5.64 -5.04
C LEU A 31 -13.62 4.27 -4.37
N VAL A 32 -13.72 4.22 -3.04
CA VAL A 32 -13.69 2.97 -2.28
C VAL A 32 -15.07 2.30 -2.25
N LYS A 33 -16.15 3.08 -2.15
CA LYS A 33 -17.53 2.56 -2.16
C LYS A 33 -17.91 1.90 -3.48
N ASP A 34 -17.34 2.36 -4.59
CA ASP A 34 -17.49 1.71 -5.90
C ASP A 34 -16.15 1.07 -6.33
N PRO A 35 -15.99 -0.25 -6.13
CA PRO A 35 -14.71 -0.94 -6.32
C PRO A 35 -14.19 -0.87 -7.76
N ARG A 36 -15.04 -0.56 -8.74
CA ARG A 36 -14.64 -0.37 -10.14
C ARG A 36 -13.61 0.75 -10.30
N PHE A 37 -13.62 1.76 -9.44
CA PHE A 37 -12.61 2.83 -9.47
C PHE A 37 -11.23 2.34 -9.03
N LEU A 38 -11.16 1.38 -8.10
CA LEU A 38 -9.91 0.77 -7.68
C LEU A 38 -9.36 -0.20 -8.74
N TRP A 39 -10.25 -0.85 -9.50
CA TRP A 39 -9.89 -1.78 -10.58
C TRP A 39 -9.30 -1.06 -11.79
N ASN A 40 -10.04 -0.10 -12.33
CA ASN A 40 -9.74 0.52 -13.63
C ASN A 40 -8.62 1.57 -13.55
N GLY A 41 -8.29 2.04 -12.34
CA GLY A 41 -7.17 2.96 -12.13
C GLY A 41 -7.29 4.27 -12.91
N ARG A 42 -8.49 4.86 -12.90
CA ARG A 42 -8.79 6.13 -13.58
C ARG A 42 -7.85 7.24 -13.09
N ASP A 43 -7.28 8.01 -14.00
CA ASP A 43 -6.44 9.15 -13.64
C ASP A 43 -7.28 10.23 -12.92
N LEU A 44 -6.73 10.75 -11.82
CA LEU A 44 -7.29 11.91 -11.13
C LEU A 44 -6.69 13.18 -11.73
N SER A 45 -7.50 14.21 -11.92
CA SER A 45 -7.03 15.49 -12.49
C SER A 45 -6.01 16.22 -11.61
N ASN A 46 -6.02 15.92 -10.30
CA ASN A 46 -5.27 16.65 -9.30
C ASN A 46 -4.22 15.81 -8.57
N PHE A 47 -3.99 14.54 -8.92
CA PHE A 47 -2.97 13.69 -8.28
C PHE A 47 -2.53 12.61 -9.27
N SER A 48 -1.22 12.41 -9.47
CA SER A 48 -0.75 11.51 -10.53
C SER A 48 -0.94 10.02 -10.18
N LEU A 49 -1.06 9.68 -8.90
CA LEU A 49 -1.28 8.30 -8.48
C LEU A 49 -2.70 7.84 -8.79
N ARG A 50 -2.84 6.57 -9.15
CA ARG A 50 -4.15 5.97 -9.39
C ARG A 50 -4.91 5.80 -8.07
N PRO A 51 -6.26 5.74 -8.10
CA PRO A 51 -7.08 5.61 -6.89
C PRO A 51 -6.62 4.51 -5.92
N ARG A 52 -6.28 3.31 -6.43
CA ARG A 52 -5.78 2.20 -5.61
C ARG A 52 -4.41 2.46 -4.97
N GLU A 53 -3.56 3.25 -5.62
CA GLU A 53 -2.21 3.57 -5.14
C GLU A 53 -2.30 4.60 -4.01
N ILE A 54 -3.14 5.62 -4.19
CA ILE A 54 -3.49 6.57 -3.14
C ILE A 54 -4.10 5.83 -1.94
N TRP A 55 -5.05 4.94 -2.21
CA TRP A 55 -5.73 4.19 -1.14
C TRP A 55 -4.77 3.29 -0.36
N ALA A 56 -3.93 2.53 -1.05
CA ALA A 56 -2.95 1.67 -0.41
C ALA A 56 -1.89 2.48 0.37
N ASN A 57 -1.41 3.60 -0.19
CA ASN A 57 -0.47 4.48 0.51
C ASN A 57 -1.11 5.13 1.75
N TRP A 58 -2.38 5.54 1.68
CA TRP A 58 -3.12 6.05 2.84
C TRP A 58 -3.24 5.00 3.94
N LEU A 59 -3.65 3.77 3.59
CA LEU A 59 -3.77 2.63 4.52
C LEU A 59 -2.43 2.27 5.19
N ILE A 60 -1.34 2.29 4.44
CA ILE A 60 0.00 2.06 4.99
C ILE A 60 0.39 3.21 5.92
N CYS A 61 0.21 4.47 5.50
CA CYS A 61 0.61 5.61 6.30
C CYS A 61 -0.16 5.72 7.61
N VAL A 62 -1.46 5.41 7.67
CA VAL A 62 -2.19 5.43 8.94
C VAL A 62 -1.60 4.40 9.92
N VAL A 63 -1.24 3.21 9.43
CA VAL A 63 -0.58 2.18 10.24
C VAL A 63 0.80 2.65 10.72
N LEU A 64 1.61 3.20 9.82
CA LEU A 64 2.94 3.70 10.17
C LEU A 64 2.85 4.88 11.15
N ARG A 65 1.87 5.79 10.99
CA ARG A 65 1.61 6.87 11.95
C ARG A 65 1.25 6.36 13.34
N LYS A 66 0.47 5.28 13.41
CA LYS A 66 0.16 4.62 14.69
C LYS A 66 1.40 4.05 15.38
N LEU A 67 2.40 3.61 14.62
CA LEU A 67 3.63 3.01 15.14
C LEU A 67 4.75 4.01 15.44
N HIS A 68 4.84 5.09 14.65
CA HIS A 68 6.01 5.95 14.61
C HIS A 68 5.69 7.45 14.75
N GLY A 69 4.42 7.84 14.81
CA GLY A 69 4.00 9.24 14.99
C GLY A 69 3.47 9.91 13.71
N ASP A 70 2.89 11.09 13.86
CA ASP A 70 2.05 11.73 12.84
C ASP A 70 2.80 12.37 11.66
N ASN A 71 4.13 12.32 11.67
CA ASN A 71 4.97 12.95 10.66
C ASN A 71 5.04 12.15 9.34
N ILE A 72 4.52 10.93 9.32
CA ILE A 72 4.48 10.07 8.14
C ILE A 72 3.31 10.42 7.22
N THR A 73 3.59 10.56 5.93
CA THR A 73 2.63 10.85 4.87
C THR A 73 3.05 10.22 3.55
N PHE A 74 2.35 10.52 2.46
CA PHE A 74 2.73 10.11 1.11
C PHE A 74 2.65 11.27 0.12
N MET A 75 3.34 11.11 -0.99
CA MET A 75 3.49 12.10 -2.05
C MET A 75 3.35 11.43 -3.41
N ASP A 76 2.87 12.18 -4.39
CA ASP A 76 2.84 11.72 -5.77
C ASP A 76 4.24 11.67 -6.42
N ASP A 77 4.32 11.01 -7.57
CA ASP A 77 5.48 11.07 -8.46
C ASP A 77 4.97 11.17 -9.90
N CYS A 78 5.51 12.11 -10.68
CA CYS A 78 5.16 12.20 -12.09
C CYS A 78 5.80 11.10 -12.94
N LYS A 79 6.74 10.32 -12.38
CA LYS A 79 7.49 9.28 -13.09
C LYS A 79 7.37 7.88 -12.48
N GLY A 80 6.58 7.71 -11.41
CA GLY A 80 6.51 6.46 -10.67
C GLY A 80 5.27 6.35 -9.79
N ASP A 81 5.25 5.36 -8.90
CA ASP A 81 4.07 5.01 -8.11
C ASP A 81 4.05 5.73 -6.73
N GLY A 82 4.69 6.90 -6.66
CA GLY A 82 4.72 7.79 -5.49
C GLY A 82 5.84 7.52 -4.48
N PHE A 83 5.72 8.17 -3.32
CA PHE A 83 6.66 8.04 -2.19
C PHE A 83 5.91 7.91 -0.87
N LEU A 84 6.46 7.12 0.05
CA LEU A 84 6.22 7.32 1.48
C LEU A 84 7.21 8.36 2.00
N VAL A 85 6.74 9.26 2.85
CA VAL A 85 7.50 10.41 3.35
C VAL A 85 7.45 10.40 4.86
N ASP A 86 8.61 10.39 5.50
CA ASP A 86 8.76 10.66 6.91
C ASP A 86 9.35 12.06 7.07
N ARG A 87 8.51 13.00 7.53
CA ARG A 87 8.88 14.41 7.67
C ARG A 87 9.79 14.67 8.87
N GLU A 88 9.76 13.81 9.87
CA GLU A 88 10.59 13.95 11.06
C GLU A 88 12.02 13.53 10.78
N MET A 89 12.17 12.38 10.12
CA MET A 89 13.49 11.90 9.68
C MET A 89 13.99 12.64 8.44
N GLY A 90 13.12 13.40 7.75
CA GLY A 90 13.48 14.13 6.53
C GLY A 90 13.80 13.19 5.38
N VAL A 91 13.07 12.09 5.25
CA VAL A 91 13.35 11.02 4.29
C VAL A 91 12.14 10.67 3.43
N MET A 92 12.42 10.24 2.20
CA MET A 92 11.44 9.74 1.25
C MET A 92 11.87 8.38 0.73
N ILE A 93 10.91 7.47 0.64
CA ILE A 93 11.11 6.13 0.14
C ILE A 93 10.19 5.93 -1.06
N PRO A 94 10.73 5.72 -2.27
CA PRO A 94 9.92 5.49 -3.46
C PRO A 94 9.09 4.21 -3.31
N THR A 95 7.85 4.27 -3.77
CA THR A 95 6.96 3.11 -3.84
C THR A 95 6.87 2.58 -5.25
N GLU A 96 6.72 1.28 -5.35
CA GLU A 96 6.28 0.55 -6.53
C GLU A 96 4.98 -0.13 -6.19
N HIS A 97 4.01 -0.14 -7.09
CA HIS A 97 2.72 -0.77 -6.88
C HIS A 97 2.49 -1.93 -7.83
N VAL A 98 1.82 -2.95 -7.31
CA VAL A 98 1.22 -4.04 -8.09
C VAL A 98 -0.20 -4.27 -7.64
N CYS A 99 -1.07 -4.49 -8.64
CA CYS A 99 -2.47 -4.83 -8.42
C CYS A 99 -2.64 -6.34 -8.57
N ALA A 100 -3.18 -6.99 -7.54
CA ALA A 100 -3.51 -8.41 -7.53
C ALA A 100 -5.00 -8.60 -7.18
N LEU A 101 -5.86 -7.73 -7.72
CA LEU A 101 -7.31 -7.82 -7.60
C LEU A 101 -7.87 -8.98 -8.45
N ASP A 102 -8.87 -9.68 -7.92
CA ASP A 102 -9.62 -10.74 -8.58
C ASP A 102 -10.71 -10.16 -9.47
N ILE A 103 -10.26 -9.54 -10.57
CA ILE A 103 -11.13 -8.95 -11.58
C ILE A 103 -11.51 -10.06 -12.56
N SER A 104 -12.82 -10.29 -12.74
CA SER A 104 -13.42 -11.34 -13.57
C SER A 104 -13.18 -11.23 -15.09
N VAL A 105 -12.24 -10.37 -15.51
CA VAL A 105 -11.99 -10.05 -16.92
C VAL A 105 -10.74 -10.79 -17.44
N ALA A 106 -9.99 -11.45 -16.56
CA ALA A 106 -8.80 -12.23 -16.90
C ALA A 106 -8.96 -13.67 -16.39
N ASP A 107 -9.56 -14.52 -17.22
CA ASP A 107 -9.92 -15.90 -16.89
C ASP A 107 -8.71 -16.81 -16.55
N ASP A 108 -7.49 -16.41 -16.90
CA ASP A 108 -6.26 -17.21 -16.72
C ASP A 108 -5.40 -16.81 -15.51
N LEU A 109 -5.83 -15.85 -14.67
CA LEU A 109 -5.02 -15.43 -13.52
C LEU A 109 -5.24 -16.35 -12.30
N PRO A 110 -4.15 -16.74 -11.60
CA PRO A 110 -4.25 -17.46 -10.34
C PRO A 110 -5.08 -16.69 -9.31
N LYS A 111 -5.70 -17.43 -8.39
CA LYS A 111 -6.53 -16.86 -7.31
C LYS A 111 -5.77 -16.81 -5.99
N GLY A 112 -6.28 -16.03 -5.04
CA GLY A 112 -5.77 -15.98 -3.67
C GLY A 112 -4.29 -15.61 -3.57
N GLU A 113 -3.54 -16.30 -2.71
CA GLU A 113 -2.12 -16.02 -2.44
C GLU A 113 -1.24 -16.19 -3.67
N ASP A 114 -1.58 -17.13 -4.57
CA ASP A 114 -0.75 -17.38 -5.75
C ASP A 114 -0.82 -16.19 -6.72
N ARG A 115 -1.93 -15.46 -6.74
CA ARG A 115 -2.03 -14.17 -7.45
C ARG A 115 -1.07 -13.15 -6.90
N ILE A 116 -1.07 -12.99 -5.57
CA ILE A 116 -0.19 -12.06 -4.85
C ILE A 116 1.28 -12.42 -5.12
N ILE A 117 1.64 -13.69 -4.93
CA ILE A 117 3.00 -14.19 -5.13
C ILE A 117 3.46 -13.98 -6.57
N ASN A 118 2.59 -14.25 -7.55
CA ASN A 118 2.93 -14.06 -8.96
C ASN A 118 3.08 -12.59 -9.33
N ALA A 119 2.22 -11.70 -8.82
CA ALA A 119 2.37 -10.26 -9.02
C ALA A 119 3.71 -9.75 -8.46
N ILE A 120 4.08 -10.20 -7.26
CA ILE A 120 5.37 -9.86 -6.63
C ILE A 120 6.53 -10.40 -7.47
N LYS A 121 6.53 -11.68 -7.83
CA LYS A 121 7.59 -12.30 -8.64
C LYS A 121 7.76 -11.63 -9.99
N PHE A 122 6.65 -11.33 -10.67
CA PHE A 122 6.66 -10.64 -11.95
C PHE A 122 7.23 -9.22 -11.84
N LYS A 123 6.95 -8.52 -10.74
CA LYS A 123 7.57 -7.21 -10.51
C LYS A 123 9.08 -7.37 -10.30
N ILE A 124 9.50 -8.27 -9.39
CA ILE A 124 10.91 -8.55 -9.08
C ILE A 124 11.69 -8.97 -10.34
N SER A 125 11.09 -9.72 -11.28
CA SER A 125 11.80 -10.17 -12.48
C SER A 125 12.14 -9.06 -13.47
N LYS A 126 11.52 -7.89 -13.37
CA LYS A 126 11.74 -6.79 -14.33
C LYS A 126 12.99 -5.97 -14.06
N SER A 127 13.36 -5.78 -12.80
CA SER A 127 14.44 -4.86 -12.40
C SER A 127 14.84 -5.11 -10.95
N LYS A 128 16.02 -4.60 -10.54
CA LYS A 128 16.34 -4.46 -9.13
C LYS A 128 15.70 -3.18 -8.58
N TYR A 129 15.02 -3.28 -7.45
CA TYR A 129 14.30 -2.19 -6.81
C TYR A 129 14.88 -1.87 -5.42
N ASP A 130 16.21 -1.90 -5.32
CA ASP A 130 16.93 -1.65 -4.06
C ASP A 130 16.55 -0.28 -3.48
N GLY A 131 16.14 -0.25 -2.22
CA GLY A 131 15.72 0.98 -1.53
C GLY A 131 14.29 1.44 -1.80
N LYS A 132 13.51 0.69 -2.58
CA LYS A 132 12.09 0.96 -2.78
C LYS A 132 11.22 0.11 -1.86
N ILE A 133 9.98 0.56 -1.64
CA ILE A 133 8.92 -0.24 -1.03
C ILE A 133 8.02 -0.80 -2.12
N LEU A 134 7.73 -2.10 -2.08
CA LEU A 134 6.70 -2.69 -2.92
C LEU A 134 5.36 -2.67 -2.18
N VAL A 135 4.33 -2.13 -2.81
CA VAL A 135 2.95 -2.15 -2.33
C VAL A 135 2.14 -3.10 -3.22
N VAL A 136 1.51 -4.08 -2.59
CA VAL A 136 0.64 -5.06 -3.25
C VAL A 136 -0.78 -4.82 -2.79
N PHE A 137 -1.63 -4.36 -3.70
CA PHE A 137 -3.05 -4.15 -3.41
C PHE A 137 -3.89 -5.29 -3.97
N PHE A 138 -4.77 -5.88 -3.15
CA PHE A 138 -5.60 -7.03 -3.54
C PHE A 138 -6.93 -7.07 -2.77
N ASP A 139 -7.87 -7.84 -3.28
CA ASP A 139 -9.14 -8.18 -2.66
C ASP A 139 -8.99 -9.56 -2.00
N GLY A 140 -9.41 -9.71 -0.75
CA GLY A 140 -8.97 -10.89 0.02
C GLY A 140 -9.70 -11.13 1.33
N ALA A 141 -11.02 -10.94 1.36
CA ALA A 141 -11.87 -11.00 2.55
C ALA A 141 -11.94 -12.38 3.26
N GLY A 142 -11.12 -13.36 2.86
CA GLY A 142 -11.26 -14.76 3.28
C GLY A 142 -10.13 -15.41 4.07
N LYS A 143 -9.02 -14.71 4.34
CA LYS A 143 -7.71 -15.22 4.86
C LYS A 143 -6.77 -15.61 3.72
N PHE A 144 -5.73 -14.81 3.57
CA PHE A 144 -4.55 -15.21 2.83
C PHE A 144 -3.48 -15.72 3.82
N TYR A 145 -2.80 -16.79 3.46
CA TYR A 145 -1.69 -17.35 4.23
C TYR A 145 -0.44 -16.50 4.05
N ARG A 146 -0.27 -15.54 4.97
CA ARG A 146 0.94 -14.69 5.06
C ARG A 146 2.22 -15.52 5.08
N SER A 147 2.21 -16.67 5.73
CA SER A 147 3.33 -17.62 5.74
C SER A 147 3.69 -18.13 4.35
N LYS A 148 2.69 -18.39 3.48
CA LYS A 148 2.90 -18.79 2.08
C LYS A 148 3.55 -17.67 1.28
N ILE A 149 3.07 -16.43 1.42
CA ILE A 149 3.66 -15.26 0.78
C ILE A 149 5.10 -15.05 1.29
N ARG A 150 5.30 -15.04 2.62
CA ARG A 150 6.62 -14.85 3.24
C ARG A 150 7.63 -15.87 2.73
N LYS A 151 7.29 -17.16 2.75
CA LYS A 151 8.15 -18.24 2.24
C LYS A 151 8.50 -18.05 0.76
N ALA A 152 7.58 -17.51 -0.03
CA ALA A 152 7.82 -17.30 -1.45
C ALA A 152 8.81 -16.15 -1.73
N VAL A 153 8.80 -15.09 -0.90
CA VAL A 153 9.52 -13.83 -1.18
C VAL A 153 10.77 -13.61 -0.31
N TYR A 154 10.89 -14.27 0.84
CA TYR A 154 12.00 -14.09 1.77
C TYR A 154 13.36 -14.36 1.11
N GLY A 155 14.32 -13.44 1.30
CA GLY A 155 15.66 -13.50 0.75
C GLY A 155 15.74 -13.24 -0.76
N LYS A 156 14.63 -12.86 -1.41
CA LYS A 156 14.54 -12.79 -2.89
C LYS A 156 14.04 -11.45 -3.42
N HIS A 157 13.44 -10.60 -2.58
CA HIS A 157 12.67 -9.47 -3.08
C HIS A 157 13.45 -8.20 -3.32
N HIS A 158 14.58 -7.98 -2.62
CA HIS A 158 15.47 -6.81 -2.77
C HIS A 158 14.84 -5.42 -2.49
N PHE A 159 13.51 -5.32 -2.34
CA PHE A 159 12.84 -4.16 -1.74
C PHE A 159 13.21 -3.98 -0.27
N GLU A 160 13.16 -2.73 0.22
CA GLU A 160 13.32 -2.40 1.65
C GLU A 160 12.23 -3.09 2.49
N ALA A 161 11.00 -3.05 1.98
CA ALA A 161 9.85 -3.76 2.53
C ALA A 161 8.84 -4.08 1.43
N ILE A 162 8.03 -5.12 1.66
CA ILE A 162 6.80 -5.37 0.90
C ILE A 162 5.62 -5.14 1.84
N PHE A 163 4.69 -4.26 1.45
CA PHE A 163 3.40 -4.11 2.08
C PHE A 163 2.32 -4.80 1.26
N CYS A 164 1.64 -5.78 1.85
CA CYS A 164 0.44 -6.39 1.29
C CYS A 164 -0.79 -5.75 1.94
N VAL A 165 -1.59 -5.06 1.13
CA VAL A 165 -2.82 -4.36 1.52
C VAL A 165 -4.03 -5.10 0.95
N GLY A 166 -4.80 -5.74 1.83
CA GLY A 166 -5.90 -6.63 1.43
C GLY A 166 -7.24 -6.23 2.06
N LEU A 167 -8.29 -6.12 1.25
CA LEU A 167 -9.66 -5.94 1.75
C LEU A 167 -10.09 -7.15 2.60
N LEU A 168 -10.52 -6.92 3.84
CA LEU A 168 -11.02 -7.93 4.77
C LEU A 168 -12.55 -7.98 4.84
N GLU A 169 -13.18 -6.82 4.85
CA GLU A 169 -14.63 -6.68 5.04
C GLU A 169 -15.09 -5.38 4.36
N SER A 170 -16.23 -5.43 3.68
CA SER A 170 -16.87 -4.27 3.07
C SER A 170 -18.36 -4.36 3.32
N SER A 171 -18.90 -3.39 4.04
CA SER A 171 -20.33 -3.21 4.29
C SER A 171 -20.69 -1.72 4.24
N ASN A 172 -21.98 -1.40 4.32
CA ASN A 172 -22.42 -0.01 4.34
C ASN A 172 -21.87 0.78 5.54
N ASP A 173 -21.62 0.08 6.65
CA ASP A 173 -21.23 0.69 7.93
C ASP A 173 -19.73 0.64 8.19
N LYS A 174 -19.00 -0.21 7.45
CA LYS A 174 -17.58 -0.48 7.75
C LYS A 174 -16.80 -0.98 6.54
N TYR A 175 -15.58 -0.48 6.43
CA TYR A 175 -14.55 -1.00 5.53
C TYR A 175 -13.34 -1.44 6.35
N SER A 176 -12.92 -2.69 6.21
CA SER A 176 -11.79 -3.23 6.96
C SER A 176 -10.71 -3.71 6.01
N TYR A 177 -9.46 -3.33 6.27
CA TYR A 177 -8.29 -3.75 5.49
C TYR A 177 -7.24 -4.36 6.39
N SER A 178 -6.49 -5.30 5.83
CA SER A 178 -5.24 -5.78 6.41
C SER A 178 -4.07 -5.05 5.75
N VAL A 179 -3.10 -4.64 6.56
CA VAL A 179 -1.82 -4.10 6.12
C VAL A 179 -0.74 -4.99 6.73
N THR A 180 -0.15 -5.83 5.89
CA THR A 180 0.91 -6.76 6.30
C THR A 180 2.25 -6.29 5.77
N GLU A 181 3.22 -6.18 6.66
CA GLU A 181 4.57 -5.79 6.34
C GLU A 181 5.50 -7.01 6.34
N PHE A 182 6.26 -7.15 5.26
CA PHE A 182 7.34 -8.11 5.13
C PHE A 182 8.66 -7.35 4.96
N ARG A 183 9.58 -7.56 5.91
CA ARG A 183 10.96 -7.07 5.84
C ARG A 183 11.93 -8.20 6.06
N GLU A 184 13.09 -8.17 5.41
CA GLU A 184 14.14 -9.18 5.63
C GLU A 184 14.55 -9.24 7.12
N SER A 185 14.61 -8.09 7.80
CA SER A 185 14.90 -8.00 9.24
C SER A 185 13.91 -8.74 10.14
N PHE A 186 12.70 -9.05 9.66
CA PHE A 186 11.70 -9.82 10.41
C PHE A 186 11.89 -11.34 10.31
N LYS A 187 12.87 -11.83 9.54
CA LYS A 187 13.17 -13.26 9.35
C LYS A 187 11.94 -14.07 8.88
N ASP A 188 11.41 -14.96 9.69
CA ASP A 188 10.24 -15.79 9.37
C ASP A 188 8.91 -15.11 9.73
N LYS A 189 8.95 -13.93 10.37
CA LYS A 189 7.76 -13.22 10.85
C LYS A 189 7.24 -12.19 9.85
N SER A 190 6.00 -11.79 10.07
CA SER A 190 5.32 -10.70 9.36
C SER A 190 4.39 -10.00 10.32
N ILE A 191 4.44 -8.67 10.34
CA ILE A 191 3.59 -7.86 11.20
C ILE A 191 2.32 -7.50 10.42
N THR A 192 1.16 -7.66 11.04
CA THR A 192 -0.12 -7.31 10.40
C THR A 192 -0.97 -6.45 11.29
N HIS A 193 -1.47 -5.37 10.69
CA HIS A 193 -2.46 -4.48 11.27
C HIS A 193 -3.77 -4.60 10.51
N ARG A 194 -4.88 -4.48 11.24
CA ARG A 194 -6.21 -4.25 10.70
C ARG A 194 -6.51 -2.76 10.80
N VAL A 195 -6.95 -2.18 9.69
CA VAL A 195 -7.45 -0.80 9.59
C VAL A 195 -8.95 -0.87 9.36
N ASP A 196 -9.71 -0.37 10.31
CA ASP A 196 -11.17 -0.30 10.27
C ASP A 196 -11.59 1.15 10.01
N ILE A 197 -12.27 1.41 8.91
CA ILE A 197 -12.83 2.70 8.52
C ILE A 197 -14.35 2.63 8.67
N ASN A 198 -14.95 3.69 9.20
CA ASN A 198 -16.41 3.79 9.32
C ASN A 198 -17.10 4.12 7.98
N GLY A 199 -18.38 3.78 7.86
CA GLY A 199 -19.14 3.86 6.60
C GLY A 199 -19.28 5.26 5.99
N ASN A 200 -19.05 6.32 6.77
CA ASN A 200 -19.07 7.73 6.37
C ASN A 200 -17.66 8.32 6.12
N PHE A 201 -16.60 7.51 6.24
CA PHE A 201 -15.22 7.86 5.86
C PHE A 201 -14.71 9.13 6.57
N ASP A 202 -15.00 9.28 7.87
CA ASP A 202 -14.50 10.40 8.68
C ASP A 202 -13.65 9.95 9.89
N ASP A 203 -13.60 8.65 10.16
CA ASP A 203 -12.80 8.08 11.24
C ASP A 203 -12.25 6.69 10.88
N TRP A 204 -11.17 6.30 11.58
CA TRP A 204 -10.57 4.98 11.45
C TRP A 204 -9.93 4.50 12.75
N LYS A 205 -9.83 3.18 12.88
CA LYS A 205 -9.15 2.50 13.98
C LYS A 205 -8.13 1.51 13.46
N ILE A 206 -6.97 1.48 14.10
CA ILE A 206 -5.91 0.53 13.77
C ILE A 206 -5.71 -0.42 14.94
N THR A 207 -5.73 -1.72 14.65
CA THR A 207 -5.48 -2.78 15.62
C THR A 207 -4.39 -3.69 15.09
N GLN A 208 -3.35 -3.95 15.87
CA GLN A 208 -2.39 -4.99 15.53
C GLN A 208 -3.04 -6.35 15.74
N ILE A 209 -3.15 -7.15 14.69
CA ILE A 209 -3.81 -8.46 14.76
C ILE A 209 -2.82 -9.62 14.85
N LEU A 210 -1.54 -9.43 14.46
CA LEU A 210 -0.47 -10.43 14.58
C LEU A 210 0.92 -9.79 14.68
N LYS A 211 1.83 -10.46 15.41
CA LYS A 211 3.26 -10.14 15.60
C LYS A 211 4.15 -11.21 14.98
#